data_AF-A0AAU0VL05-F1
#
_entry.id   AF-A0AAU0VL05-F1
#
_cell.length_a   1.000
_cell.length_b   1.000
_cell.length_c   1.000
_cell.angle_alpha   90.00
_cell.angle_beta   90.00
_cell.angle_gamma   90.00
#
_symmetry.space_group_name_H-M   'P 1'
#
loop_
_entity.id
_entity.type
_entity.pdbx_description
1 polymer ?
#
loop_
_entity_poly.entity_id
_entity_poly.type
_entity_poly.pdbx_seq_one_letter_code
_entity_poly.pdbx_strand_id
1 'polypeptide(L)'
;MAQGDPAEPDEDVQEAPDARLTELLRTPTAYPALQELRRRHQPAVLAYARLCTTGESAARRLAAEALTVAARDTARGIEPNVPLRHHLLLLAGRAAASWARDDRAAGLDPGLLLVLNSGGLPDGPTPPLLPAFQSLASRDQGLLWYGVLEEEPQERTAAHLGLGPGDVAHGAPRAVTALAQAYLRHRLAASDDPRCADFRRLIEEAVRPEGPRRSVDLDAHKARCTCCTAAFEDLSALRDTPRQSLAEGLLPWGGTAYVHRDGPAPAPDGPAPRRDRPPRHRYLPALVALGVALVSLVVFLLVRPDDSPGLPVAAPAPPQVTVTATSSPSPAVSPTPSRTPKSPVPSRTSHHPAPLPTHREPSPSPTPPPAPPGAAHTQVVNLASGGCLDVRDGDFDKGTDVITAPCTSSPTQRWSVDDDLKVVRSAADSDFCLDSRGDADRGVGIWPCDSVRGRNGQNLRFTVDPDGTVRPDIAIETAVVPDGGGGVELRPLNGGREQRWRAGAR
;
A
#
# COMPACT_ATOMS: atom_id res chain seq x y z
N MET A 1 -40.00 -17.90 -37.68
CA MET A 1 -39.06 -16.81 -37.36
C MET A 1 -38.55 -17.10 -35.96
N ALA A 2 -37.37 -17.70 -35.86
CA ALA A 2 -36.69 -17.89 -34.58
C ALA A 2 -35.79 -16.66 -34.40
N GLN A 3 -36.17 -15.78 -33.48
CA GLN A 3 -35.33 -14.67 -33.04
C GLN A 3 -34.22 -15.31 -32.19
N GLY A 4 -33.01 -15.41 -32.77
CA GLY A 4 -31.83 -15.73 -31.98
C GLY A 4 -31.51 -14.55 -31.08
N ASP A 5 -31.38 -14.81 -29.78
CA ASP A 5 -30.75 -13.87 -28.85
C ASP A 5 -29.35 -13.53 -29.38
N PRO A 6 -28.94 -12.24 -29.40
CA PRO A 6 -27.56 -11.90 -29.62
C PRO A 6 -26.80 -12.34 -28.36
N ALA A 7 -25.82 -13.23 -28.53
CA ALA A 7 -24.79 -13.43 -27.52
C ALA A 7 -24.14 -12.07 -27.26
N GLU A 8 -24.35 -11.51 -26.07
CA GLU A 8 -23.54 -10.41 -25.54
C GLU A 8 -22.07 -10.83 -25.64
N PRO A 9 -21.16 -10.00 -26.17
CA PRO A 9 -19.76 -10.35 -26.26
C PRO A 9 -19.19 -10.29 -24.85
N ASP A 10 -19.10 -11.44 -24.21
CA ASP A 10 -18.07 -11.75 -23.23
C ASP A 10 -16.73 -11.63 -23.99
N GLU A 11 -16.33 -10.40 -24.34
CA GLU A 11 -14.97 -10.10 -24.81
C GLU A 11 -14.05 -10.69 -23.76
N ASP A 12 -13.29 -11.72 -24.16
CA ASP A 12 -12.53 -12.54 -23.23
C ASP A 12 -11.57 -11.65 -22.42
N VAL A 13 -11.97 -11.34 -21.19
CA VAL A 13 -11.20 -10.52 -20.25
C VAL A 13 -9.79 -11.09 -20.11
N GLN A 14 -9.61 -12.39 -20.32
CA GLN A 14 -8.31 -13.07 -20.25
C GLN A 14 -7.38 -12.69 -21.41
N GLU A 15 -7.91 -12.31 -22.57
CA GLU A 15 -7.14 -11.91 -23.77
C GLU A 15 -6.99 -10.40 -23.90
N ALA A 16 -7.77 -9.61 -23.16
CA ALA A 16 -7.74 -8.15 -23.23
C ALA A 16 -6.36 -7.57 -22.85
N PRO A 17 -5.88 -6.51 -23.52
CA PRO A 17 -4.64 -5.84 -23.15
C PRO A 17 -4.78 -5.08 -21.82
N ASP A 18 -3.65 -4.78 -21.16
CA ASP A 18 -3.67 -4.19 -19.81
C ASP A 18 -4.37 -2.82 -19.80
N ALA A 19 -4.25 -2.03 -20.87
CA ALA A 19 -4.96 -0.76 -21.03
C ALA A 19 -6.48 -0.96 -21.03
N ARG A 20 -6.97 -1.96 -21.77
CA ARG A 20 -8.40 -2.31 -21.80
C ARG A 20 -8.87 -2.81 -20.45
N LEU A 21 -8.11 -3.69 -19.79
CA LEU A 21 -8.42 -4.16 -18.44
C LEU A 21 -8.51 -3.02 -17.43
N THR A 22 -7.62 -2.02 -17.54
CA THR A 22 -7.63 -0.83 -16.69
C THR A 22 -8.88 0.04 -16.94
N GLU A 23 -9.34 0.17 -18.18
CA GLU A 23 -10.60 0.84 -18.50
C GLU A 23 -11.82 0.12 -17.90
N LEU A 24 -11.85 -1.22 -17.97
CA LEU A 24 -12.93 -2.04 -17.44
C LEU A 24 -13.05 -1.94 -15.90
N LEU A 25 -12.02 -1.47 -15.19
CA LEU A 25 -12.12 -1.20 -13.75
C LEU A 25 -13.14 -0.10 -13.38
N ARG A 26 -13.67 0.63 -14.36
CA ARG A 26 -14.67 1.69 -14.17
C ARG A 26 -16.08 1.29 -14.61
N THR A 27 -16.26 0.06 -15.08
CA THR A 27 -17.51 -0.46 -15.63
C THR A 27 -18.06 -1.57 -14.72
N PRO A 28 -19.27 -2.10 -14.99
CA PRO A 28 -19.78 -3.28 -14.29
C PRO A 28 -18.90 -4.53 -14.42
N THR A 29 -17.96 -4.58 -15.37
CA THR A 29 -16.99 -5.67 -15.55
C THR A 29 -15.68 -5.46 -14.77
N ALA A 30 -15.66 -4.53 -13.81
CA ALA A 30 -14.50 -4.22 -12.99
C ALA A 30 -13.95 -5.43 -12.21
N TYR A 31 -14.83 -6.31 -11.75
CA TYR A 31 -14.41 -7.46 -10.94
C TYR A 31 -13.62 -8.51 -11.76
N PRO A 32 -14.13 -9.05 -12.89
CA PRO A 32 -13.34 -9.91 -13.77
C PRO A 32 -12.04 -9.26 -14.25
N ALA A 33 -12.07 -7.97 -14.59
CA ALA A 33 -10.88 -7.24 -15.03
C ALA A 33 -9.82 -7.13 -13.91
N LEU A 34 -10.24 -6.84 -12.68
CA LEU A 34 -9.35 -6.79 -11.52
C LEU A 34 -8.74 -8.17 -11.22
N GLN A 35 -9.53 -9.24 -11.35
CA GLN A 35 -9.05 -10.61 -11.15
C GLN A 35 -7.95 -10.96 -12.16
N GLU A 36 -8.14 -10.62 -13.43
CA GLU A 36 -7.15 -10.87 -14.47
C GLU A 36 -5.88 -10.03 -14.27
N LEU A 37 -6.02 -8.76 -13.92
CA LEU A 37 -4.87 -7.90 -13.59
C LEU A 37 -4.06 -8.44 -12.41
N ARG A 38 -4.74 -8.90 -11.34
CA ARG A 38 -4.07 -9.56 -10.20
C ARG A 38 -3.35 -10.83 -10.67
N ARG A 39 -4.03 -11.71 -11.43
CA ARG A 39 -3.45 -12.95 -11.96
C ARG A 39 -2.16 -12.70 -12.75
N ARG A 40 -2.15 -11.67 -13.63
CA ARG A 40 -1.01 -11.31 -14.47
C ARG A 40 0.15 -10.67 -13.72
N HIS A 41 -0.12 -9.79 -12.77
CA HIS A 41 0.92 -8.91 -12.23
C HIS A 41 1.32 -9.23 -10.78
N GLN A 42 0.45 -9.87 -9.98
CA GLN A 42 0.73 -10.20 -8.57
C GLN A 42 2.04 -10.98 -8.37
N PRO A 43 2.42 -11.97 -9.21
CA PRO A 43 3.69 -12.68 -9.03
C PRO A 43 4.92 -11.76 -9.08
N ALA A 44 4.92 -10.76 -9.98
CA ALA A 44 5.98 -9.77 -10.12
C ALA A 44 6.00 -8.77 -8.95
N VAL A 45 4.82 -8.29 -8.53
CA VAL A 45 4.71 -7.39 -7.36
C VAL A 45 5.20 -8.09 -6.09
N LEU A 46 4.81 -9.35 -5.88
CA LEU A 46 5.28 -10.14 -4.73
C LEU A 46 6.78 -10.42 -4.81
N ALA A 47 7.32 -10.66 -6.01
CA ALA A 47 8.77 -10.78 -6.22
C ALA A 47 9.52 -9.56 -5.71
N TYR A 48 9.06 -8.38 -6.11
CA TYR A 48 9.67 -7.11 -5.74
C TYR A 48 9.48 -6.83 -4.25
N ALA A 49 8.29 -7.10 -3.70
CA ALA A 49 8.00 -6.92 -2.29
C ALA A 49 8.91 -7.79 -1.38
N ARG A 50 9.29 -9.00 -1.83
CA ARG A 50 10.26 -9.85 -1.13
C ARG A 50 11.67 -9.26 -1.08
N LEU A 51 12.05 -8.43 -2.05
CA LEU A 51 13.33 -7.69 -2.02
C LEU A 51 13.28 -6.48 -1.08
N CYS A 52 12.07 -5.96 -0.83
CA CYS A 52 11.86 -4.81 0.03
C CYS A 52 11.64 -5.20 1.50
N THR A 53 11.47 -6.48 1.82
CA THR A 53 11.01 -6.95 3.13
C THR A 53 11.85 -8.12 3.65
N THR A 54 11.85 -8.33 4.96
CA THR A 54 12.60 -9.42 5.62
C THR A 54 11.84 -10.73 5.73
N GLY A 55 10.55 -10.75 5.40
CA GLY A 55 9.71 -11.93 5.58
C GLY A 55 8.48 -11.97 4.68
N GLU A 56 7.99 -13.18 4.42
CA GLU A 56 6.92 -13.45 3.46
C GLU A 56 5.59 -12.74 3.81
N SER A 57 5.23 -12.67 5.09
CA SER A 57 4.01 -11.97 5.53
C SER A 57 4.09 -10.46 5.28
N ALA A 58 5.28 -9.86 5.48
CA ALA A 58 5.53 -8.45 5.16
C ALA A 58 5.48 -8.23 3.63
N ALA A 59 6.10 -9.11 2.85
CA ALA A 59 6.06 -9.06 1.38
C ALA A 59 4.62 -9.10 0.84
N ARG A 60 3.78 -10.01 1.35
CA ARG A 60 2.37 -10.11 0.91
C ARG A 60 1.56 -8.87 1.26
N ARG A 61 1.72 -8.33 2.49
CA ARG A 61 1.04 -7.08 2.88
C ARG A 61 1.48 -5.90 2.00
N LEU A 62 2.77 -5.77 1.73
CA LEU A 62 3.30 -4.70 0.88
C LEU A 62 2.76 -4.81 -0.56
N ALA A 63 2.74 -6.02 -1.12
CA ALA A 63 2.17 -6.27 -2.44
C ALA A 63 0.66 -5.99 -2.51
N ALA A 64 -0.09 -6.42 -1.49
CA ALA A 64 -1.52 -6.17 -1.40
C ALA A 64 -1.83 -4.67 -1.28
N GLU A 65 -1.04 -3.92 -0.50
CA GLU A 65 -1.17 -2.46 -0.38
C GLU A 65 -0.95 -1.78 -1.74
N ALA A 66 0.10 -2.14 -2.48
CA ALA A 66 0.38 -1.59 -3.81
C ALA A 66 -0.76 -1.86 -4.81
N LEU A 67 -1.26 -3.10 -4.88
CA LEU A 67 -2.39 -3.46 -5.74
C LEU A 67 -3.67 -2.73 -5.36
N THR A 68 -3.92 -2.55 -4.05
CA THR A 68 -5.10 -1.85 -3.54
C THR A 68 -5.05 -0.36 -3.88
N VAL A 69 -3.89 0.27 -3.74
CA VAL A 69 -3.69 1.67 -4.12
C VAL A 69 -3.91 1.85 -5.62
N ALA A 70 -3.31 0.99 -6.47
CA ALA A 70 -3.51 1.03 -7.90
C ALA A 70 -4.99 0.92 -8.30
N ALA A 71 -5.72 -0.07 -7.76
CA ALA A 71 -7.14 -0.26 -8.06
C ALA A 71 -7.99 0.96 -7.66
N ARG A 72 -7.72 1.57 -6.49
CA ARG A 72 -8.42 2.78 -6.04
C ARG A 72 -8.11 3.99 -6.94
N ASP A 73 -6.85 4.16 -7.33
CA ASP A 73 -6.44 5.28 -8.19
C ASP A 73 -7.05 5.13 -9.59
N THR A 74 -7.03 3.92 -10.17
CA THR A 74 -7.72 3.65 -11.43
C THR A 74 -9.22 3.91 -11.34
N ALA A 75 -9.89 3.43 -10.28
CA ALA A 75 -11.32 3.68 -10.08
C ALA A 75 -11.67 5.17 -9.98
N ARG A 76 -10.72 6.02 -9.54
CA ARG A 76 -10.85 7.49 -9.51
C ARG A 76 -10.52 8.18 -10.84
N GLY A 77 -10.14 7.43 -11.87
CA GLY A 77 -9.72 8.01 -13.15
C GLY A 77 -8.26 8.45 -13.20
N ILE A 78 -7.44 8.07 -12.22
CA ILE A 78 -6.02 8.37 -12.21
C ILE A 78 -5.30 7.32 -13.04
N GLU A 79 -4.74 7.74 -14.17
CA GLU A 79 -3.99 6.87 -15.08
C GLU A 79 -2.47 7.06 -14.87
N PRO A 80 -1.70 5.97 -14.66
CA PRO A 80 -0.26 6.06 -14.56
C PRO A 80 0.38 6.34 -15.92
N ASN A 81 1.39 7.22 -15.96
CA ASN A 81 2.21 7.45 -17.16
C ASN A 81 3.36 6.42 -17.29
N VAL A 82 3.11 5.17 -16.90
CA VAL A 82 4.04 4.04 -17.02
C VAL A 82 3.23 2.74 -17.19
N PRO A 83 3.83 1.65 -17.73
CA PRO A 83 3.15 0.35 -17.83
C PRO A 83 2.66 -0.16 -16.47
N LEU A 84 1.55 -0.91 -16.47
CA LEU A 84 0.85 -1.28 -15.23
C LEU A 84 1.74 -2.04 -14.24
N ARG A 85 2.53 -3.02 -14.71
CA ARG A 85 3.46 -3.74 -13.83
C ARG A 85 4.53 -2.81 -13.23
N HIS A 86 5.07 -1.87 -14.01
CA HIS A 86 5.99 -0.86 -13.50
C HIS A 86 5.34 0.01 -12.43
N HIS A 87 4.13 0.49 -12.69
CA HIS A 87 3.36 1.29 -11.75
C HIS A 87 3.19 0.58 -10.41
N LEU A 88 2.82 -0.71 -10.42
CA LEU A 88 2.65 -1.50 -9.21
C LEU A 88 3.95 -1.65 -8.40
N LEU A 89 5.09 -1.81 -9.07
CA LEU A 89 6.39 -1.89 -8.39
C LEU A 89 6.81 -0.54 -7.80
N LEU A 90 6.52 0.57 -8.49
CA LEU A 90 6.73 1.92 -7.95
C LEU A 90 5.84 2.17 -6.71
N LEU A 91 4.58 1.74 -6.74
CA LEU A 91 3.68 1.82 -5.58
C LEU A 91 4.17 0.98 -4.41
N ALA A 92 4.71 -0.22 -4.66
CA ALA A 92 5.33 -1.04 -3.61
C ALA A 92 6.54 -0.33 -2.98
N GLY A 93 7.39 0.32 -3.79
CA GLY A 93 8.49 1.15 -3.29
C GLY A 93 8.01 2.34 -2.43
N ARG A 94 6.97 3.05 -2.88
CA ARG A 94 6.36 4.15 -2.12
C ARG A 94 5.73 3.66 -0.80
N ALA A 95 5.04 2.52 -0.84
CA ALA A 95 4.48 1.90 0.36
C ALA A 95 5.60 1.52 1.34
N ALA A 96 6.72 0.97 0.87
CA ALA A 96 7.88 0.70 1.71
C ALA A 96 8.49 1.99 2.31
N ALA A 97 8.56 3.08 1.53
CA ALA A 97 8.95 4.39 2.06
C ALA A 97 8.01 4.90 3.16
N SER A 98 6.72 4.58 3.08
CA SER A 98 5.76 4.90 4.15
C SER A 98 5.95 4.02 5.40
N TRP A 99 6.19 2.72 5.22
CA TRP A 99 6.44 1.77 6.31
C TRP A 99 7.72 2.13 7.08
N ALA A 100 8.74 2.66 6.41
CA ALA A 100 9.99 3.08 7.05
C ALA A 100 9.79 4.18 8.11
N ARG A 101 8.63 4.86 8.13
CA ARG A 101 8.31 5.96 9.06
C ARG A 101 7.40 5.55 10.21
N ASP A 102 6.98 4.29 10.29
CA ASP A 102 6.12 3.77 11.36
C ASP A 102 6.58 2.40 11.86
N ASP A 103 5.80 1.78 12.76
CA ASP A 103 6.15 0.50 13.40
C ASP A 103 6.35 -0.65 12.39
N ARG A 104 5.87 -0.51 11.15
CA ARG A 104 6.05 -1.51 10.08
C ARG A 104 7.47 -1.52 9.53
N ALA A 105 8.31 -0.53 9.86
CA ALA A 105 9.72 -0.48 9.47
C ALA A 105 10.46 -1.77 9.81
N ALA A 106 10.13 -2.42 10.94
CA ALA A 106 10.75 -3.69 11.36
C ALA A 106 10.59 -4.84 10.34
N GLY A 107 9.62 -4.76 9.43
CA GLY A 107 9.39 -5.75 8.37
C GLY A 107 10.14 -5.47 7.07
N LEU A 108 10.86 -4.36 6.94
CA LEU A 108 11.57 -3.95 5.73
C LEU A 108 13.00 -4.50 5.69
N ASP A 109 13.52 -4.71 4.48
CA ASP A 109 14.92 -5.05 4.26
C ASP A 109 15.85 -3.98 4.90
N PRO A 110 16.87 -4.37 5.68
CA PRO A 110 17.74 -3.39 6.35
C PRO A 110 18.52 -2.48 5.39
N GLY A 111 18.88 -2.97 4.20
CA GLY A 111 19.54 -2.19 3.16
C GLY A 111 18.60 -1.14 2.58
N LEU A 112 17.35 -1.53 2.28
CA LEU A 112 16.32 -0.59 1.84
C LEU A 112 16.04 0.49 2.90
N LEU A 113 15.88 0.08 4.17
CA LEU A 113 15.67 1.01 5.28
C LEU A 113 16.79 2.04 5.39
N LEU A 114 18.05 1.61 5.23
CA LEU A 114 19.19 2.52 5.25
C LEU A 114 19.09 3.57 4.15
N VAL A 115 18.73 3.16 2.92
CA VAL A 115 18.57 4.08 1.79
C VAL A 115 17.42 5.07 2.02
N LEU A 116 16.25 4.57 2.46
CA LEU A 116 15.06 5.40 2.71
C LEU A 116 15.33 6.45 3.79
N ASN A 117 15.97 6.06 4.90
CA ASN A 117 16.30 6.96 6.00
C ASN A 117 17.39 7.98 5.64
N SER A 118 18.28 7.64 4.70
CA SER A 118 19.33 8.55 4.24
C SER A 118 18.81 9.57 3.22
N GLY A 119 17.77 9.23 2.46
CA GLY A 119 17.26 10.05 1.36
C GLY A 119 16.30 11.17 1.79
N GLY A 120 15.61 11.03 2.93
CA GLY A 120 14.69 12.05 3.45
C GLY A 120 13.48 12.38 2.56
N LEU A 121 13.28 11.64 1.46
CA LEU A 121 12.18 11.83 0.52
C LEU A 121 10.94 11.05 0.99
N PRO A 122 9.75 11.67 1.08
CA PRO A 122 8.54 11.01 1.59
C PRO A 122 8.13 9.75 0.81
N ASP A 123 8.38 9.74 -0.50
CA ASP A 123 8.04 8.67 -1.43
C ASP A 123 9.22 7.77 -1.81
N GLY A 124 10.38 7.97 -1.17
CA GLY A 124 11.63 7.29 -1.52
C GLY A 124 12.40 7.93 -2.68
N PRO A 125 13.54 7.35 -3.08
CA PRO A 125 14.37 7.88 -4.16
C PRO A 125 13.66 7.77 -5.51
N THR A 126 13.71 8.83 -6.32
CA THR A 126 13.24 8.78 -7.71
C THR A 126 14.25 8.03 -8.58
N PRO A 127 13.84 6.97 -9.31
CA PRO A 127 14.75 6.25 -10.19
C PRO A 127 15.31 7.14 -11.30
N PRO A 128 16.61 7.07 -11.64
CA PRO A 128 17.27 8.05 -12.50
C PRO A 128 16.83 8.01 -13.97
N LEU A 129 16.36 6.87 -14.46
CA LEU A 129 15.82 6.75 -15.83
C LEU A 129 14.33 7.12 -15.92
N LEU A 130 13.63 7.22 -14.79
CA LEU A 130 12.18 7.39 -14.76
C LEU A 130 11.68 8.64 -15.53
N PRO A 131 12.28 9.84 -15.38
CA PRO A 131 11.81 11.02 -16.12
C PRO A 131 11.93 10.86 -17.65
N ALA A 132 13.05 10.28 -18.11
CA ALA A 132 13.27 10.01 -19.52
C ALA A 132 12.31 8.95 -20.06
N PHE A 133 12.08 7.89 -19.29
CA PHE A 133 11.13 6.83 -19.61
C PHE A 133 9.70 7.37 -19.74
N GLN A 134 9.26 8.20 -18.81
CA GLN A 134 7.94 8.84 -18.82
C GLN A 134 7.75 9.82 -20.00
N SER A 135 8.83 10.29 -20.63
CA SER A 135 8.77 11.14 -21.83
C SER A 135 8.53 10.36 -23.12
N LEU A 136 8.67 9.03 -23.09
CA LEU A 136 8.46 8.17 -24.25
C LEU A 136 6.97 7.92 -24.51
N ALA A 137 6.62 7.52 -25.73
CA ALA A 137 5.28 7.04 -26.04
C ALA A 137 4.95 5.77 -25.23
N SER A 138 3.69 5.58 -24.84
CA SER A 138 3.25 4.43 -24.03
C SER A 138 3.62 3.07 -24.67
N ARG A 139 3.61 3.00 -26.01
CA ARG A 139 4.10 1.83 -26.76
C ARG A 139 5.57 1.50 -26.46
N ASP A 140 6.45 2.50 -26.50
CA ASP A 140 7.89 2.31 -26.26
C ASP A 140 8.15 1.98 -24.79
N GLN A 141 7.44 2.63 -23.87
CA GLN A 141 7.49 2.31 -22.43
C GLN A 141 7.14 0.83 -22.19
N GLY A 142 6.06 0.35 -22.80
CA GLY A 142 5.60 -1.03 -22.69
C GLY A 142 6.60 -2.03 -23.26
N LEU A 143 7.18 -1.75 -24.43
CA LEU A 143 8.18 -2.60 -25.06
C LEU A 143 9.46 -2.71 -24.22
N LEU A 144 9.90 -1.59 -23.63
CA LEU A 144 11.05 -1.57 -22.72
C LEU A 144 10.77 -2.38 -21.46
N TRP A 145 9.60 -2.17 -20.85
CA TRP A 145 9.26 -2.82 -19.60
C TRP A 145 9.05 -4.33 -19.76
N TYR A 146 8.09 -4.74 -20.59
CA TYR A 146 7.75 -6.16 -20.73
C TYR A 146 8.75 -6.92 -21.60
N GLY A 147 9.24 -6.31 -22.70
CA GLY A 147 10.10 -7.01 -23.65
C GLY A 147 11.59 -7.02 -23.29
N VAL A 148 12.11 -5.98 -22.64
CA VAL A 148 13.56 -5.86 -22.35
C VAL A 148 13.87 -6.09 -20.87
N LEU A 149 13.14 -5.47 -19.95
CA LEU A 149 13.39 -5.60 -18.51
C LEU A 149 12.86 -6.93 -17.96
N GLU A 150 11.58 -7.22 -18.19
CA GLU A 150 10.92 -8.43 -17.70
C GLU A 150 11.24 -9.66 -18.55
N GLU A 151 11.77 -9.48 -19.77
CA GLU A 151 12.03 -10.55 -20.75
C GLU A 151 10.82 -11.47 -20.97
N GLU A 152 9.62 -10.90 -20.99
CA GLU A 152 8.41 -11.66 -21.31
C GLU A 152 8.47 -12.20 -22.75
N PRO A 153 7.94 -13.41 -23.00
CA PRO A 153 7.81 -13.93 -24.36
C PRO A 153 7.11 -12.92 -25.28
N GLN A 154 7.47 -12.91 -26.57
CA GLN A 154 6.97 -11.91 -27.52
C GLN A 154 5.44 -11.93 -27.61
N GLU A 155 4.84 -13.11 -27.56
CA GLU A 155 3.39 -13.31 -27.59
C GLU A 155 2.71 -12.72 -26.36
N ARG A 156 3.34 -12.86 -25.19
CA ARG A 156 2.81 -12.32 -23.93
C ARG A 156 2.97 -10.81 -23.87
N THR A 157 4.11 -10.29 -24.32
CA THR A 157 4.34 -8.85 -24.47
C THR A 157 3.32 -8.23 -25.43
N ALA A 158 3.08 -8.90 -26.57
CA ALA A 158 2.07 -8.50 -27.55
C ALA A 158 0.67 -8.45 -26.93
N ALA A 159 0.28 -9.48 -26.16
CA ALA A 159 -1.00 -9.52 -25.46
C ALA A 159 -1.16 -8.40 -24.43
N HIS A 160 -0.15 -8.13 -23.58
CA HIS A 160 -0.20 -7.04 -22.61
C HIS A 160 -0.38 -5.67 -23.27
N LEU A 161 0.26 -5.45 -24.43
CA LEU A 161 0.30 -4.16 -25.12
C LEU A 161 -0.76 -3.99 -26.22
N GLY A 162 -1.50 -5.03 -26.58
CA GLY A 162 -2.41 -5.01 -27.72
C GLY A 162 -1.69 -4.81 -29.05
N LEU A 163 -0.50 -5.42 -29.21
CA LEU A 163 0.34 -5.33 -30.42
C LEU A 163 0.43 -6.68 -31.13
N GLY A 164 0.94 -6.71 -32.37
CA GLY A 164 1.34 -7.96 -33.03
C GLY A 164 2.72 -8.45 -32.55
N PRO A 165 3.02 -9.77 -32.57
CA PRO A 165 4.34 -10.27 -32.17
C PRO A 165 5.50 -9.67 -32.99
N GLY A 166 5.29 -9.45 -34.29
CA GLY A 166 6.27 -8.80 -35.16
C GLY A 166 6.57 -7.34 -34.77
N ASP A 167 5.59 -6.62 -34.22
CA ASP A 167 5.76 -5.26 -33.71
C ASP A 167 6.66 -5.24 -32.46
N VAL A 168 6.59 -6.29 -31.63
CA VAL A 168 7.41 -6.42 -30.42
C VAL A 168 8.88 -6.61 -30.80
N ALA A 169 9.16 -7.56 -31.70
CA ALA A 169 10.53 -7.90 -32.13
C ALA A 169 11.28 -6.70 -32.74
N HIS A 170 10.63 -5.91 -33.60
CA HIS A 170 11.24 -4.75 -34.25
C HIS A 170 11.18 -3.49 -33.38
N GLY A 171 10.22 -3.41 -32.46
CA GLY A 171 9.99 -2.26 -31.61
C GLY A 171 10.99 -2.13 -30.46
N ALA A 172 11.35 -3.23 -29.80
CA ALA A 172 12.19 -3.19 -28.60
C ALA A 172 13.57 -2.53 -28.82
N PRO A 173 14.36 -2.87 -29.87
CA PRO A 173 15.64 -2.19 -30.13
C PRO A 173 15.49 -0.68 -30.40
N ARG A 174 14.39 -0.29 -31.06
CA ARG A 174 14.08 1.13 -31.33
C ARG A 174 13.70 1.86 -30.05
N ALA A 175 12.94 1.22 -29.16
CA ALA A 175 12.56 1.79 -27.88
C ALA A 175 13.77 1.99 -26.95
N VAL A 176 14.75 1.07 -26.95
CA VAL A 176 16.03 1.26 -26.23
C VAL A 176 16.79 2.48 -26.76
N THR A 177 16.85 2.64 -28.09
CA THR A 177 17.47 3.82 -28.71
C THR A 177 16.72 5.11 -28.34
N ALA A 178 15.39 5.08 -28.32
CA ALA A 178 14.57 6.23 -27.93
C ALA A 178 14.81 6.61 -26.46
N LEU A 179 14.88 5.63 -25.56
CA LEU A 179 15.21 5.85 -24.15
C LEU A 179 16.60 6.44 -23.98
N ALA A 180 17.62 5.89 -24.65
CA ALA A 180 18.99 6.40 -24.60
C ALA A 180 19.05 7.88 -24.98
N GLN A 181 18.37 8.27 -26.06
CA GLN A 181 18.31 9.65 -26.51
C GLN A 181 17.52 10.55 -25.55
N ALA A 182 16.39 10.08 -25.02
CA ALA A 182 15.60 10.82 -24.04
C ALA A 182 16.40 11.06 -22.75
N TYR A 183 17.06 10.01 -22.25
CA TYR A 183 17.90 10.07 -21.07
C TYR A 183 19.03 11.09 -21.23
N LEU A 184 19.74 11.03 -22.35
CA LEU A 184 20.81 11.98 -22.65
C LEU A 184 20.28 13.42 -22.68
N ARG A 185 19.14 13.67 -23.35
CA ARG A 185 18.54 15.01 -23.36
C ARG A 185 18.19 15.51 -21.95
N HIS A 186 17.54 14.69 -21.14
CA HIS A 186 17.17 15.05 -19.77
C HIS A 186 18.41 15.33 -18.91
N ARG A 187 19.42 14.47 -18.99
CA ARG A 187 20.65 14.62 -18.20
C ARG A 187 21.43 15.86 -18.58
N LEU A 188 21.61 16.12 -19.88
CA LEU A 188 22.33 17.29 -20.36
C LEU A 188 21.57 18.60 -20.04
N ALA A 189 20.24 18.58 -20.09
CA ALA A 189 19.41 19.73 -19.73
C ALA A 189 19.48 20.09 -18.22
N ALA A 190 19.82 19.12 -17.36
CA ALA A 190 20.03 19.32 -15.94
C ALA A 190 21.47 19.73 -15.56
N SER A 191 22.37 19.87 -16.55
CA SER A 191 23.78 20.22 -16.32
C SER A 191 23.95 21.72 -16.06
N ASP A 192 24.84 22.06 -15.12
CA ASP A 192 25.24 23.45 -14.86
C ASP A 192 26.20 24.01 -15.94
N ASP A 193 26.85 23.16 -16.74
CA ASP A 193 27.70 23.59 -17.86
C ASP A 193 26.91 23.57 -19.18
N PRO A 194 26.56 24.73 -19.75
CA PRO A 194 25.72 24.82 -20.96
C PRO A 194 26.39 24.19 -22.18
N ARG A 195 27.72 24.05 -22.19
CA ARG A 195 28.46 23.41 -23.30
C ARG A 195 28.18 21.92 -23.40
N CYS A 196 27.64 21.29 -22.36
CA CYS A 196 27.34 19.86 -22.39
C CYS A 196 26.37 19.50 -23.53
N ALA A 197 25.45 20.41 -23.89
CA ALA A 197 24.52 20.21 -25.00
C ALA A 197 25.25 20.02 -26.35
N ASP A 198 26.40 20.67 -26.55
CA ASP A 198 27.21 20.57 -27.77
C ASP A 198 27.82 19.18 -27.95
N PHE A 199 28.04 18.45 -26.84
CA PHE A 199 28.61 17.10 -26.85
C PHE A 199 27.57 15.99 -27.05
N ARG A 200 26.27 16.31 -27.11
CA ARG A 200 25.19 15.31 -27.24
C ARG A 200 25.42 14.33 -28.39
N ARG A 201 25.66 14.85 -29.61
CA ARG A 201 25.90 14.02 -30.79
C ARG A 201 27.19 13.21 -30.65
N LEU A 202 28.25 13.81 -30.11
CA LEU A 202 29.52 13.09 -29.91
C LEU A 202 29.36 11.91 -28.95
N ILE A 203 28.58 12.09 -27.89
CA ILE A 203 28.23 11.00 -26.96
C ILE A 203 27.44 9.92 -27.71
N GLU A 204 26.37 10.28 -28.41
CA GLU A 204 25.55 9.35 -29.21
C GLU A 204 26.40 8.53 -30.19
N GLU A 205 27.34 9.15 -30.90
CA GLU A 205 28.27 8.46 -31.81
C GLU A 205 29.26 7.54 -31.09
N ALA A 206 29.72 7.93 -29.90
CA ALA A 206 30.70 7.19 -29.14
C ALA A 206 30.12 5.96 -28.42
N VAL A 207 28.81 5.95 -28.15
CA VAL A 207 28.11 4.82 -27.51
C VAL A 207 27.36 3.93 -28.50
N ARG A 208 27.53 4.11 -29.81
CA ARG A 208 26.86 3.26 -30.80
C ARG A 208 27.20 1.78 -30.59
N PRO A 209 26.23 0.85 -30.77
CA PRO A 209 26.51 -0.59 -30.76
C PRO A 209 27.56 -0.98 -31.80
N GLU A 210 27.38 -0.51 -33.03
CA GLU A 210 28.25 -0.82 -34.16
C GLU A 210 29.11 0.39 -34.53
N GLY A 211 30.42 0.17 -34.59
CA GLY A 211 31.40 1.19 -34.99
C GLY A 211 31.38 2.47 -34.13
N PRO A 212 31.57 2.38 -32.80
CA PRO A 212 31.61 3.56 -31.93
C PRO A 212 32.71 4.52 -32.36
N ARG A 213 32.37 5.82 -32.48
CA ARG A 213 33.31 6.85 -32.93
C ARG A 213 33.97 7.55 -31.75
N ARG A 214 35.30 7.52 -31.71
CA ARG A 214 36.08 8.28 -30.72
C ARG A 214 36.21 9.74 -31.13
N SER A 215 36.19 10.64 -30.15
CA SER A 215 36.41 12.07 -30.33
C SER A 215 37.30 12.58 -29.21
N VAL A 216 38.43 13.19 -29.60
CA VAL A 216 39.40 13.77 -28.67
C VAL A 216 38.77 14.90 -27.85
N ASP A 217 37.90 15.70 -28.48
CA ASP A 217 37.19 16.79 -27.80
C ASP A 217 36.23 16.26 -26.74
N LEU A 218 35.51 15.18 -27.05
CA LEU A 218 34.63 14.53 -26.07
C LEU A 218 35.45 13.95 -24.91
N ASP A 219 36.56 13.28 -25.20
CA ASP A 219 37.43 12.70 -24.16
C ASP A 219 38.02 13.78 -23.26
N ALA A 220 38.46 14.91 -23.82
CA ALA A 220 38.93 16.07 -23.07
C ALA A 220 37.84 16.70 -22.20
N HIS A 221 36.58 16.75 -22.67
CA HIS A 221 35.46 17.29 -21.90
C HIS A 221 35.05 16.35 -20.76
N LYS A 222 34.87 15.05 -21.03
CA LYS A 222 34.53 14.04 -20.00
C LYS A 222 35.55 14.02 -18.86
N ALA A 223 36.84 14.18 -19.17
CA ALA A 223 37.90 14.26 -18.16
C ALA A 223 37.68 15.36 -17.09
N ARG A 224 36.81 16.35 -17.35
CA ARG A 224 36.52 17.47 -16.45
C ARG A 224 35.04 17.65 -16.12
N CYS A 225 34.14 16.95 -16.80
CA CYS A 225 32.69 17.11 -16.65
C CYS A 225 32.04 15.82 -16.14
N THR A 226 31.59 15.83 -14.88
CA THR A 226 30.90 14.69 -14.24
C THR A 226 29.57 14.37 -14.92
N CYS A 227 28.85 15.37 -15.43
CA CYS A 227 27.60 15.17 -16.17
C CYS A 227 27.84 14.33 -17.43
N CYS A 228 28.78 14.73 -18.28
CA CYS A 228 29.08 14.04 -19.55
C CYS A 228 29.78 12.70 -19.36
N THR A 229 30.62 12.54 -18.32
CA THR A 229 31.22 11.25 -17.98
C THR A 229 30.15 10.23 -17.59
N ALA A 230 29.28 10.59 -16.66
CA ALA A 230 28.19 9.70 -16.26
C ALA A 230 27.18 9.48 -17.39
N ALA A 231 26.88 10.50 -18.21
CA ALA A 231 26.04 10.30 -19.40
C ALA A 231 26.62 9.24 -20.35
N PHE A 232 27.93 9.27 -20.59
CA PHE A 232 28.62 8.29 -21.41
C PHE A 232 28.64 6.89 -20.77
N GLU A 233 28.90 6.80 -19.47
CA GLU A 233 28.91 5.55 -18.71
C GLU A 233 27.51 4.90 -18.68
N ASP A 234 26.48 5.66 -18.33
CA ASP A 234 25.09 5.18 -18.27
C ASP A 234 24.59 4.69 -19.63
N LEU A 235 24.91 5.41 -20.70
CA LEU A 235 24.54 4.98 -22.06
C LEU A 235 25.35 3.77 -22.54
N SER A 236 26.61 3.64 -22.12
CA SER A 236 27.40 2.44 -22.38
C SER A 236 26.82 1.24 -21.63
N ALA A 237 26.43 1.42 -20.36
CA ALA A 237 25.78 0.38 -19.58
C ALA A 237 24.44 -0.03 -20.17
N LEU A 238 23.62 0.93 -20.62
CA LEU A 238 22.34 0.67 -21.29
C LEU A 238 22.52 -0.08 -22.62
N ARG A 239 23.61 0.18 -23.36
CA ARG A 239 23.98 -0.59 -24.56
C ARG A 239 24.41 -2.01 -24.21
N ASP A 240 25.34 -2.16 -23.26
CA ASP A 240 26.04 -3.42 -23.00
C ASP A 240 25.17 -4.39 -22.17
N THR A 241 24.38 -3.84 -21.24
CA THR A 241 23.55 -4.58 -20.27
C THR A 241 22.18 -3.91 -20.12
N PRO A 242 21.36 -3.87 -21.19
CA PRO A 242 20.12 -3.10 -21.21
C PRO A 242 19.16 -3.50 -20.09
N ARG A 243 18.95 -4.81 -19.87
CA ARG A 243 18.05 -5.32 -18.83
C ARG A 243 18.45 -4.86 -17.43
N GLN A 244 19.71 -5.02 -17.07
CA GLN A 244 20.21 -4.63 -15.75
C GLN A 244 20.16 -3.10 -15.56
N SER A 245 20.55 -2.35 -16.59
CA SER A 245 20.54 -0.88 -16.56
C SER A 245 19.12 -0.32 -16.44
N LEU A 246 18.15 -0.93 -17.14
CA LEU A 246 16.73 -0.59 -17.00
C LEU A 246 16.23 -0.91 -15.59
N ALA A 247 16.57 -2.08 -15.04
CA ALA A 247 16.10 -2.47 -13.71
C ALA A 247 16.63 -1.53 -12.61
N GLU A 248 17.92 -1.22 -12.60
CA GLU A 248 18.51 -0.26 -11.65
C GLU A 248 18.03 1.18 -11.89
N GLY A 249 17.77 1.53 -13.15
CA GLY A 249 17.38 2.88 -13.51
C GLY A 249 15.89 3.19 -13.34
N LEU A 250 15.02 2.18 -13.33
CA LEU A 250 13.55 2.33 -13.28
C LEU A 250 12.91 1.85 -11.99
N LEU A 251 13.63 1.09 -11.15
CA LEU A 251 13.16 0.67 -9.84
C LEU A 251 13.80 1.51 -8.72
N PRO A 252 13.06 1.83 -7.65
CA PRO A 252 13.59 2.65 -6.55
C PRO A 252 14.59 1.90 -5.66
N TRP A 253 14.63 0.56 -5.74
CA TRP A 253 15.50 -0.30 -4.94
C TRP A 253 15.70 -1.65 -5.60
N GLY A 254 16.92 -2.20 -5.48
CA GLY A 254 17.21 -3.61 -5.74
C GLY A 254 17.01 -4.07 -7.19
N GLY A 255 17.21 -3.21 -8.18
CA GLY A 255 16.91 -3.51 -9.58
C GLY A 255 17.65 -4.73 -10.12
N THR A 256 18.96 -4.82 -9.90
CA THR A 256 19.78 -5.98 -10.29
C THR A 256 19.28 -7.26 -9.62
N ALA A 257 18.94 -7.20 -8.33
CA ALA A 257 18.43 -8.37 -7.60
C ALA A 257 17.06 -8.83 -8.12
N TYR A 258 16.21 -7.89 -8.55
CA TYR A 258 14.91 -8.18 -9.14
C TYR A 258 15.00 -8.99 -10.43
N VAL A 259 15.90 -8.63 -11.34
CA VAL A 259 16.05 -9.34 -12.62
C VAL A 259 16.86 -10.64 -12.54
N HIS A 260 17.67 -10.84 -11.49
CA HIS A 260 18.49 -12.05 -11.32
C HIS A 260 17.84 -13.17 -10.49
N ARG A 261 16.59 -12.99 -10.04
CA ARG A 261 15.87 -13.94 -9.19
C ARG A 261 15.70 -15.34 -9.81
N ASP A 262 15.67 -15.42 -11.14
CA ASP A 262 15.38 -16.65 -11.88
C ASP A 262 16.64 -17.43 -12.29
N GLY A 263 17.82 -17.03 -11.81
CA GLY A 263 19.06 -17.80 -11.98
C GLY A 263 19.10 -19.02 -11.05
N PRO A 264 19.67 -20.17 -11.47
CA PRO A 264 19.90 -21.29 -10.56
C PRO A 264 20.72 -20.80 -9.36
N ALA A 265 20.29 -21.18 -8.15
CA ALA A 265 21.07 -20.92 -6.94
C ALA A 265 22.49 -21.47 -7.15
N PRO A 266 23.56 -20.68 -6.93
CA PRO A 266 24.91 -21.20 -7.05
C PRO A 266 25.07 -22.35 -6.06
N ALA A 267 25.55 -23.49 -6.56
CA ALA A 267 25.89 -24.63 -5.71
C ALA A 267 26.89 -24.19 -4.62
N PRO A 268 26.83 -24.77 -3.41
CA PRO A 268 27.81 -24.50 -2.37
C PRO A 268 29.13 -25.19 -2.72
N ASP A 269 29.90 -24.60 -3.65
CA ASP A 269 31.22 -25.11 -4.03
C ASP A 269 32.32 -24.46 -3.18
N GLY A 270 32.84 -25.23 -2.22
CA GLY A 270 34.24 -25.24 -1.75
C GLY A 270 34.90 -23.90 -1.33
N PRO A 271 36.16 -23.93 -0.87
CA PRO A 271 36.88 -22.69 -0.56
C PRO A 271 37.14 -21.93 -1.86
N ALA A 272 36.45 -20.79 -2.00
CA ALA A 272 36.45 -19.98 -3.21
C ALA A 272 37.87 -19.51 -3.62
N PRO A 273 38.22 -19.55 -4.93
CA PRO A 273 39.35 -18.77 -5.41
C PRO A 273 39.03 -17.28 -5.22
N ARG A 274 40.05 -16.49 -4.87
CA ARG A 274 39.93 -15.03 -4.69
C ARG A 274 39.37 -14.42 -5.98
N ARG A 275 38.07 -14.13 -5.98
CA ARG A 275 37.40 -13.38 -7.03
C ARG A 275 37.84 -11.93 -6.91
N ASP A 276 38.45 -11.39 -7.97
CA ASP A 276 38.65 -9.96 -8.11
C ASP A 276 37.29 -9.26 -7.99
N ARG A 277 37.26 -8.27 -7.12
CA ARG A 277 36.07 -7.51 -6.77
C ARG A 277 35.64 -6.70 -8.02
N PRO A 278 34.40 -6.80 -8.50
CA PRO A 278 33.92 -5.85 -9.51
C PRO A 278 33.98 -4.44 -8.92
N PRO A 279 34.22 -3.39 -9.74
CA PRO A 279 34.37 -2.04 -9.25
C PRO A 279 33.06 -1.65 -8.55
N ARG A 280 33.18 -1.39 -7.25
CA ARG A 280 32.10 -0.79 -6.45
C ARG A 280 31.78 0.56 -7.09
N HIS A 281 30.68 0.66 -7.84
CA HIS A 281 30.08 1.95 -8.16
C HIS A 281 29.72 2.61 -6.83
N ARG A 282 30.46 3.67 -6.51
CA ARG A 282 30.36 4.42 -5.26
C ARG A 282 29.12 5.29 -5.31
N TYR A 283 27.98 4.76 -4.88
CA TYR A 283 26.88 5.59 -4.44
C TYR A 283 27.00 5.82 -2.91
N LEU A 284 27.80 6.84 -2.57
CA LEU A 284 27.77 7.74 -1.40
C LEU A 284 27.99 7.15 0.03
N PRO A 285 28.59 7.92 0.99
CA PRO A 285 28.10 9.24 1.38
C PRO A 285 29.16 10.34 1.59
N ALA A 286 28.62 11.53 1.85
CA ALA A 286 29.21 12.84 2.04
C ALA A 286 30.32 12.95 3.13
N LEU A 287 30.87 14.16 3.28
CA LEU A 287 31.57 14.70 4.46
C LEU A 287 33.09 14.44 4.59
N VAL A 288 33.89 15.17 3.80
CA VAL A 288 35.23 15.62 4.23
C VAL A 288 35.24 17.15 4.23
N ALA A 289 34.52 17.73 5.18
CA ALA A 289 34.65 19.15 5.56
C ALA A 289 34.15 19.47 6.98
N LEU A 290 33.56 18.52 7.72
CA LEU A 290 33.06 18.76 9.09
C LEU A 290 33.95 18.18 10.20
N GLY A 291 35.03 17.46 9.86
CA GLY A 291 35.98 16.90 10.83
C GLY A 291 37.06 17.90 11.30
N VAL A 292 37.41 18.88 10.47
CA VAL A 292 38.43 19.89 10.83
C VAL A 292 37.80 21.02 11.68
N ALA A 293 36.51 21.32 11.46
CA ALA A 293 35.81 22.37 12.23
C ALA A 293 35.49 21.93 13.67
N LEU A 294 35.11 20.67 13.90
CA LEU A 294 34.80 20.17 15.25
C LEU A 294 36.06 19.98 16.12
N VAL A 295 37.18 19.54 15.55
CA VAL A 295 38.47 19.47 16.28
C VAL A 295 39.00 20.86 16.58
N SER A 296 38.83 21.83 15.67
CA SER A 296 39.23 23.22 15.92
C SER A 296 38.37 23.89 17.00
N LEU A 297 37.07 23.59 17.05
CA LEU A 297 36.16 24.10 18.08
C LEU A 297 36.46 23.49 19.46
N VAL A 298 36.80 22.20 19.53
CA VAL A 298 37.17 21.53 20.79
C VAL A 298 38.53 22.01 21.30
N VAL A 299 39.51 22.26 20.42
CA VAL A 299 40.81 22.84 20.81
C VAL A 299 40.66 24.31 21.25
N PHE A 300 39.79 25.09 20.61
CA PHE A 300 39.53 26.48 20.99
C PHE A 300 38.77 26.61 22.31
N LEU A 301 37.92 25.64 22.67
CA LEU A 301 37.21 25.60 23.96
C LEU A 301 38.07 25.08 25.12
N LEU A 302 39.19 24.41 24.84
CA LEU A 302 40.10 23.86 25.86
C LEU A 302 41.29 24.78 26.21
N VAL A 303 41.50 25.87 25.46
CA VAL A 303 42.50 26.88 25.79
C VAL A 303 41.81 28.17 26.21
N ARG A 304 41.56 28.32 27.51
CA ARG A 304 41.33 29.63 28.12
C ARG A 304 42.60 30.07 28.85
N PRO A 305 43.18 31.23 28.51
CA PRO A 305 44.00 31.96 29.46
C PRO A 305 43.09 32.70 30.44
N ASP A 306 43.45 32.62 31.72
CA ASP A 306 42.94 33.44 32.81
C ASP A 306 43.10 34.93 32.49
N ASP A 307 42.08 35.73 32.79
CA ASP A 307 42.28 37.03 33.44
C ASP A 307 40.98 37.53 34.09
N SER A 308 41.13 38.03 35.33
CA SER A 308 40.07 38.60 36.18
C SER A 308 40.02 40.15 36.04
N PRO A 309 39.23 40.90 36.85
CA PRO A 309 38.01 41.56 36.38
C PRO A 309 38.12 43.09 36.29
N GLY A 310 37.39 43.69 35.34
CA GLY A 310 37.18 45.14 35.22
C GLY A 310 35.69 45.49 35.18
N LEU A 311 35.26 46.40 36.07
CA LEU A 311 33.89 46.88 36.25
C LEU A 311 33.33 47.68 35.04
N PRO A 312 31.99 47.86 34.93
CA PRO A 312 31.33 48.22 33.68
C PRO A 312 31.19 49.74 33.46
N VAL A 313 31.32 50.16 32.20
CA VAL A 313 30.88 51.48 31.71
C VAL A 313 29.93 51.27 30.53
N ALA A 314 28.80 51.97 30.59
CA ALA A 314 27.63 51.83 29.74
C ALA A 314 27.77 52.49 28.36
N ALA A 315 27.08 51.94 27.34
CA ALA A 315 26.28 52.62 26.30
C ALA A 315 25.63 51.56 25.36
N PRO A 316 24.76 51.91 24.40
CA PRO A 316 23.30 51.86 24.50
C PRO A 316 22.65 50.76 23.63
N ALA A 317 21.42 50.35 23.98
CA ALA A 317 20.63 49.37 23.24
C ALA A 317 19.81 50.01 22.08
N PRO A 318 19.69 49.34 20.91
CA PRO A 318 18.69 49.65 19.89
C PRO A 318 17.32 49.01 20.20
N PRO A 319 16.22 49.51 19.60
CA PRO A 319 14.88 49.41 20.16
C PRO A 319 14.21 48.04 19.95
N GLN A 320 13.48 47.60 20.97
CA GLN A 320 12.55 46.48 20.87
C GLN A 320 11.18 46.97 20.41
N VAL A 321 10.60 46.29 19.42
CA VAL A 321 9.22 46.48 18.98
C VAL A 321 8.30 45.76 19.96
N THR A 322 7.58 46.54 20.76
CA THR A 322 6.51 46.07 21.64
C THR A 322 5.19 46.07 20.88
N VAL A 323 4.53 44.91 20.78
CA VAL A 323 3.12 44.83 20.39
C VAL A 323 2.28 44.88 21.66
N THR A 324 1.60 46.01 21.87
CA THR A 324 0.70 46.26 23.01
C THR A 324 -0.73 45.86 22.63
N ALA A 325 -1.32 44.90 23.34
CA ALA A 325 -2.75 44.65 23.31
C ALA A 325 -3.46 45.70 24.19
N THR A 326 -4.33 46.52 23.61
CA THR A 326 -5.15 47.50 24.32
C THR A 326 -6.61 47.06 24.29
N SER A 327 -7.18 46.88 25.48
CA SER A 327 -8.59 46.66 25.77
C SER A 327 -9.31 47.99 26.04
N SER A 328 -10.62 48.05 25.77
CA SER A 328 -11.51 49.19 26.07
C SER A 328 -13.00 48.80 25.92
N PRO A 329 -13.97 49.56 26.48
CA PRO A 329 -14.78 49.08 27.61
C PRO A 329 -16.31 49.06 27.39
N SER A 330 -17.02 48.61 28.43
CA SER A 330 -18.50 48.67 28.61
C SER A 330 -18.97 50.08 29.03
N PRO A 331 -20.29 50.39 28.90
CA PRO A 331 -21.00 50.86 30.09
C PRO A 331 -22.43 50.29 30.29
N ALA A 332 -22.87 50.41 31.55
CA ALA A 332 -24.08 49.87 32.19
C ALA A 332 -25.32 50.81 32.11
N VAL A 333 -26.48 50.36 32.65
CA VAL A 333 -27.35 51.06 33.64
C VAL A 333 -28.63 50.22 33.98
N SER A 334 -28.97 50.13 35.28
CA SER A 334 -30.20 49.57 35.94
C SER A 334 -31.33 50.66 36.08
N PRO A 335 -32.50 50.57 36.80
CA PRO A 335 -32.88 49.80 38.00
C PRO A 335 -34.38 49.30 38.16
N THR A 336 -34.63 48.67 39.32
CA THR A 336 -35.81 48.09 40.05
C THR A 336 -36.96 49.13 40.33
N PRO A 337 -38.17 48.90 40.97
CA PRO A 337 -38.57 47.84 41.94
C PRO A 337 -40.09 47.38 42.12
N SER A 338 -40.29 46.41 43.03
CA SER A 338 -41.34 46.31 44.10
C SER A 338 -42.71 45.58 43.97
N ARG A 339 -42.91 44.64 44.92
CA ARG A 339 -44.07 44.38 45.85
C ARG A 339 -45.16 43.31 45.57
N THR A 340 -45.34 42.49 46.61
CA THR A 340 -46.31 41.44 47.05
C THR A 340 -47.75 41.95 47.32
N PRO A 341 -48.84 41.12 47.49
CA PRO A 341 -49.11 40.36 48.76
C PRO A 341 -50.07 39.11 48.77
N LYS A 342 -49.99 38.32 49.89
CA LYS A 342 -51.00 37.55 50.72
C LYS A 342 -51.84 36.38 50.11
N SER A 343 -51.72 35.10 50.59
CA SER A 343 -52.38 34.37 51.74
C SER A 343 -53.86 33.93 51.52
N PRO A 344 -54.46 32.87 52.16
CA PRO A 344 -54.08 32.17 53.42
C PRO A 344 -54.25 30.60 53.48
N VAL A 345 -53.91 30.05 54.65
CA VAL A 345 -54.00 28.65 55.17
C VAL A 345 -55.42 28.36 55.74
N PRO A 346 -55.85 27.08 55.94
CA PRO A 346 -55.90 26.57 57.32
C PRO A 346 -55.48 25.09 57.50
N SER A 347 -54.96 24.82 58.70
CA SER A 347 -54.51 23.55 59.25
C SER A 347 -55.64 22.58 59.60
N ARG A 348 -55.38 21.26 59.55
CA ARG A 348 -55.98 20.31 60.50
C ARG A 348 -55.14 19.02 60.64
N THR A 349 -54.96 18.67 61.90
CA THR A 349 -54.24 17.57 62.53
C THR A 349 -54.77 16.19 62.12
N SER A 350 -53.90 15.17 62.00
CA SER A 350 -53.94 13.93 62.82
C SER A 350 -53.21 12.70 62.21
N HIS A 351 -52.35 12.09 63.04
CA HIS A 351 -51.95 10.67 63.14
C HIS A 351 -50.96 10.01 62.15
N HIS A 352 -49.93 9.39 62.77
CA HIS A 352 -49.00 8.30 62.38
C HIS A 352 -49.45 7.33 61.28
N PRO A 353 -48.56 6.54 60.61
CA PRO A 353 -47.19 6.13 61.01
C PRO A 353 -46.09 6.31 59.92
N ALA A 354 -44.85 6.01 60.30
CA ALA A 354 -43.60 6.27 59.57
C ALA A 354 -43.56 5.75 58.11
N PRO A 355 -43.00 6.52 57.13
CA PRO A 355 -42.66 6.00 55.82
C PRO A 355 -41.20 5.51 55.73
N LEU A 356 -41.06 4.36 55.07
CA LEU A 356 -39.85 3.69 54.60
C LEU A 356 -38.81 4.63 53.94
N PRO A 357 -37.51 4.28 53.96
CA PRO A 357 -36.48 5.03 53.27
C PRO A 357 -36.75 5.04 51.76
N THR A 358 -36.88 6.24 51.20
CA THR A 358 -36.99 6.48 49.76
C THR A 358 -35.75 5.94 49.06
N HIS A 359 -35.95 4.94 48.20
CA HIS A 359 -34.96 4.45 47.26
C HIS A 359 -34.45 5.61 46.40
N ARG A 360 -33.15 5.85 46.49
CA ARG A 360 -32.39 6.63 45.52
C ARG A 360 -32.49 5.89 44.19
N GLU A 361 -33.18 6.47 43.23
CA GLU A 361 -33.29 5.94 41.87
C GLU A 361 -31.88 5.75 41.30
N PRO A 362 -31.46 4.52 40.96
CA PRO A 362 -30.15 4.30 40.40
C PRO A 362 -30.11 4.90 39.00
N SER A 363 -29.17 5.81 38.79
CA SER A 363 -28.75 6.25 37.46
C SER A 363 -28.55 5.00 36.57
N PRO A 364 -29.12 4.94 35.35
CA PRO A 364 -28.99 3.75 34.52
C PRO A 364 -27.50 3.49 34.29
N SER A 365 -27.04 2.34 34.77
CA SER A 365 -25.69 1.86 34.47
C SER A 365 -25.57 1.71 32.95
N PRO A 366 -24.42 2.06 32.34
CA PRO A 366 -24.23 1.84 30.92
C PRO A 366 -24.48 0.35 30.62
N THR A 367 -25.41 0.07 29.70
CA THR A 367 -25.68 -1.28 29.24
C THR A 367 -24.35 -1.89 28.77
N PRO A 368 -23.96 -3.07 29.28
CA PRO A 368 -22.72 -3.71 28.84
C PRO A 368 -22.74 -3.90 27.31
N PRO A 369 -21.58 -3.76 26.65
CA PRO A 369 -21.50 -3.95 25.21
C PRO A 369 -22.03 -5.34 24.83
N PRO A 370 -22.67 -5.48 23.65
CA PRO A 370 -23.21 -6.75 23.22
C PRO A 370 -22.09 -7.80 23.10
N ALA A 371 -22.36 -9.01 23.60
CA ALA A 371 -21.37 -10.10 23.60
C ALA A 371 -21.08 -10.58 22.16
N PRO A 372 -19.82 -10.89 21.82
CA PRO A 372 -19.48 -11.48 20.52
C PRO A 372 -19.99 -12.94 20.41
N PRO A 373 -20.08 -13.51 19.20
CA PRO A 373 -20.28 -14.94 19.00
C PRO A 373 -19.23 -15.77 19.76
N GLY A 374 -19.65 -16.88 20.36
CA GLY A 374 -18.77 -17.71 21.19
C GLY A 374 -19.17 -19.19 21.18
N ALA A 375 -18.71 -19.97 22.16
CA ALA A 375 -18.86 -21.43 22.17
C ALA A 375 -20.31 -21.93 22.26
N ALA A 376 -21.27 -21.11 22.70
CA ALA A 376 -22.68 -21.50 22.76
C ALA A 376 -23.38 -21.29 21.41
N HIS A 377 -24.19 -22.27 20.99
CA HIS A 377 -25.04 -22.17 19.80
C HIS A 377 -26.12 -21.10 19.99
N THR A 378 -25.84 -19.91 19.45
CA THR A 378 -26.68 -18.72 19.57
C THR A 378 -26.90 -18.09 18.21
N GLN A 379 -27.91 -17.23 18.11
CA GLN A 379 -28.06 -16.40 16.92
C GLN A 379 -26.89 -15.43 16.81
N VAL A 380 -26.38 -15.27 15.59
CA VAL A 380 -25.32 -14.33 15.22
C VAL A 380 -25.97 -13.16 14.50
N VAL A 381 -26.16 -12.04 15.20
CA VAL A 381 -26.97 -10.90 14.76
C VAL A 381 -26.08 -9.73 14.35
N ASN A 382 -26.26 -9.22 13.13
CA ASN A 382 -25.50 -8.07 12.66
C ASN A 382 -25.90 -6.78 13.39
N LEU A 383 -24.93 -5.96 13.82
CA LEU A 383 -25.23 -4.73 14.58
C LEU A 383 -25.76 -3.57 13.73
N ALA A 384 -25.60 -3.59 12.40
CA ALA A 384 -26.15 -2.58 11.50
C ALA A 384 -27.54 -2.96 10.96
N SER A 385 -27.68 -4.16 10.38
CA SER A 385 -28.96 -4.59 9.78
C SER A 385 -29.92 -5.20 10.79
N GLY A 386 -29.41 -5.74 11.90
CA GLY A 386 -30.21 -6.50 12.85
C GLY A 386 -30.70 -7.86 12.31
N GLY A 387 -30.21 -8.30 11.15
CA GLY A 387 -30.45 -9.61 10.56
C GLY A 387 -29.55 -10.69 11.14
N CYS A 388 -30.02 -11.93 11.08
CA CYS A 388 -29.32 -13.11 11.58
C CYS A 388 -28.56 -13.79 10.45
N LEU A 389 -27.36 -14.28 10.76
CA LEU A 389 -26.59 -15.16 9.88
C LEU A 389 -27.35 -16.48 9.72
N ASP A 390 -27.69 -16.86 8.49
CA ASP A 390 -28.55 -18.01 8.19
C ASP A 390 -27.97 -18.85 7.04
N VAL A 391 -28.28 -20.14 7.02
CA VAL A 391 -28.00 -21.00 5.86
C VAL A 391 -29.15 -20.86 4.88
N ARG A 392 -28.85 -20.51 3.62
CA ARG A 392 -29.89 -20.29 2.61
C ARG A 392 -30.80 -21.50 2.49
N ASP A 393 -32.11 -21.23 2.60
CA ASP A 393 -33.19 -22.22 2.48
C ASP A 393 -33.09 -23.43 3.44
N GLY A 394 -32.18 -23.39 4.42
CA GLY A 394 -31.88 -24.51 5.30
C GLY A 394 -31.24 -25.72 4.59
N ASP A 395 -30.62 -25.51 3.44
CA ASP A 395 -29.98 -26.55 2.64
C ASP A 395 -28.54 -26.83 3.11
N PHE A 396 -28.21 -28.10 3.37
CA PHE A 396 -26.91 -28.55 3.86
C PHE A 396 -26.09 -29.29 2.80
N ASP A 397 -26.15 -28.80 1.57
CA ASP A 397 -25.20 -29.15 0.52
C ASP A 397 -23.86 -28.38 0.64
N LYS A 398 -22.80 -28.97 0.10
CA LYS A 398 -21.46 -28.37 0.15
C LYS A 398 -21.43 -27.09 -0.67
N GLY A 399 -21.06 -25.99 -0.01
CA GLY A 399 -20.99 -24.69 -0.62
C GLY A 399 -22.31 -23.93 -0.64
N THR A 400 -23.38 -24.39 0.04
CA THR A 400 -24.60 -23.58 0.19
C THR A 400 -24.26 -22.20 0.76
N ASP A 401 -24.89 -21.16 0.22
CA ASP A 401 -24.68 -19.78 0.63
C ASP A 401 -25.14 -19.55 2.07
N VAL A 402 -24.34 -18.76 2.77
CA VAL A 402 -24.73 -18.13 4.03
C VAL A 402 -25.25 -16.73 3.73
N ILE A 403 -26.39 -16.40 4.31
CA ILE A 403 -27.16 -15.19 4.04
C ILE A 403 -27.45 -14.43 5.33
N THR A 404 -28.06 -13.26 5.17
CA THR A 404 -28.73 -12.56 6.27
C THR A 404 -30.24 -12.63 6.11
N ALA A 405 -30.92 -13.06 7.18
CA ALA A 405 -32.36 -13.24 7.20
C ALA A 405 -33.00 -12.58 8.44
N PRO A 406 -34.31 -12.33 8.45
CA PRO A 406 -35.03 -12.01 9.67
C PRO A 406 -34.78 -13.07 10.75
N CYS A 407 -34.47 -12.62 11.96
CA CYS A 407 -34.17 -13.52 13.08
C CYS A 407 -35.40 -14.33 13.51
N THR A 408 -35.24 -15.66 13.59
CA THR A 408 -36.25 -16.65 14.01
C THR A 408 -35.66 -17.64 15.02
N SER A 409 -36.43 -18.57 15.57
CA SER A 409 -35.87 -19.63 16.41
C SER A 409 -35.23 -20.78 15.62
N SER A 410 -35.05 -20.64 14.30
CA SER A 410 -34.50 -21.70 13.43
C SER A 410 -33.10 -22.14 13.86
N PRO A 411 -32.79 -23.46 13.88
CA PRO A 411 -31.44 -23.93 14.12
C PRO A 411 -30.45 -23.52 13.02
N THR A 412 -30.91 -23.21 11.80
CA THR A 412 -30.07 -22.72 10.68
C THR A 412 -29.47 -21.33 10.95
N GLN A 413 -30.03 -20.60 11.92
CA GLN A 413 -29.55 -19.29 12.35
C GLN A 413 -28.67 -19.34 13.60
N ARG A 414 -28.37 -20.53 14.11
CA ARG A 414 -27.61 -20.71 15.34
C ARG A 414 -26.21 -21.24 15.02
N TRP A 415 -25.21 -20.55 15.57
CA TRP A 415 -23.81 -20.85 15.32
C TRP A 415 -23.04 -20.88 16.63
N SER A 416 -22.00 -21.71 16.70
CA SER A 416 -21.01 -21.72 17.79
C SER A 416 -19.61 -21.47 17.23
N VAL A 417 -18.75 -20.91 18.06
CA VAL A 417 -17.33 -20.70 17.75
C VAL A 417 -16.50 -21.70 18.53
N ASP A 418 -15.72 -22.50 17.81
CA ASP A 418 -14.72 -23.40 18.37
C ASP A 418 -13.36 -22.71 18.28
N ASP A 419 -12.85 -22.23 19.42
CA ASP A 419 -11.62 -21.45 19.47
C ASP A 419 -10.35 -22.25 19.19
N ASP A 420 -10.38 -23.56 19.43
CA ASP A 420 -9.22 -24.45 19.22
C ASP A 420 -9.06 -24.75 17.72
N LEU A 421 -10.17 -25.06 17.04
CA LEU A 421 -10.17 -25.30 15.60
C LEU A 421 -10.32 -24.02 14.78
N LYS A 422 -10.69 -22.91 15.42
CA LYS A 422 -11.05 -21.63 14.79
C LYS A 422 -12.19 -21.77 13.78
N VAL A 423 -13.16 -22.63 14.04
CA VAL A 423 -14.31 -22.81 13.12
C VAL A 423 -15.59 -22.21 13.69
N VAL A 424 -16.44 -21.70 12.81
CA VAL A 424 -17.80 -21.29 13.15
C VAL A 424 -18.76 -22.39 12.69
N ARG A 425 -19.34 -23.14 13.62
CA ARG A 425 -20.09 -24.38 13.37
C ARG A 425 -21.60 -24.13 13.43
N SER A 426 -22.34 -24.74 12.50
CA SER A 426 -23.81 -24.67 12.46
C SER A 426 -24.44 -25.53 13.56
N ALA A 427 -25.52 -25.06 14.17
CA ALA A 427 -26.33 -25.84 15.10
C ALA A 427 -27.33 -26.78 14.40
N ALA A 428 -27.72 -26.46 13.16
CA ALA A 428 -28.65 -27.29 12.38
C ALA A 428 -27.98 -28.56 11.86
N ASP A 429 -26.69 -28.47 11.54
CA ASP A 429 -25.84 -29.62 11.23
C ASP A 429 -24.42 -29.35 11.72
N SER A 430 -23.99 -30.11 12.73
CA SER A 430 -22.67 -29.94 13.35
C SER A 430 -21.51 -30.38 12.44
N ASP A 431 -21.80 -31.10 11.35
CA ASP A 431 -20.79 -31.49 10.38
C ASP A 431 -20.42 -30.32 9.44
N PHE A 432 -21.17 -29.21 9.45
CA PHE A 432 -20.93 -28.05 8.60
C PHE A 432 -20.41 -26.82 9.36
N CYS A 433 -19.38 -26.23 8.76
CA CYS A 433 -18.69 -25.05 9.24
C CYS A 433 -18.82 -23.92 8.21
N LEU A 434 -18.72 -22.68 8.68
CA LEU A 434 -18.59 -21.50 7.84
C LEU A 434 -17.37 -21.65 6.93
N ASP A 435 -17.53 -21.29 5.66
CA ASP A 435 -16.51 -21.42 4.62
C ASP A 435 -16.36 -20.12 3.85
N SER A 436 -15.14 -19.60 3.83
CA SER A 436 -14.74 -18.42 3.04
C SER A 436 -14.49 -18.75 1.56
N ARG A 437 -14.70 -19.99 1.12
CA ARG A 437 -14.60 -20.45 -0.28
C ARG A 437 -13.24 -20.24 -0.92
N GLY A 438 -12.22 -20.02 -0.09
CA GLY A 438 -10.83 -19.83 -0.50
C GLY A 438 -10.51 -18.48 -1.10
N ASP A 439 -11.48 -17.55 -1.14
CA ASP A 439 -11.30 -16.20 -1.68
C ASP A 439 -12.29 -15.23 -1.04
N ALA A 440 -11.84 -14.02 -0.69
CA ALA A 440 -12.70 -13.00 -0.07
C ALA A 440 -13.87 -12.57 -0.96
N ASP A 441 -13.74 -12.74 -2.28
CA ASP A 441 -14.68 -12.24 -3.26
C ASP A 441 -15.76 -13.29 -3.65
N ARG A 442 -15.74 -14.50 -3.06
CA ARG A 442 -16.68 -15.60 -3.37
C ARG A 442 -17.89 -15.69 -2.43
N GLY A 443 -18.05 -14.70 -1.57
CA GLY A 443 -19.04 -14.73 -0.49
C GLY A 443 -18.69 -15.78 0.57
N VAL A 444 -19.65 -16.04 1.45
CA VAL A 444 -19.51 -17.01 2.53
C VAL A 444 -20.51 -18.14 2.34
N GLY A 445 -20.06 -19.37 2.52
CA GLY A 445 -20.90 -20.56 2.46
C GLY A 445 -20.72 -21.48 3.65
N ILE A 446 -21.21 -22.70 3.51
CA ILE A 446 -20.94 -23.81 4.43
C ILE A 446 -20.15 -24.93 3.76
N TRP A 447 -19.31 -25.61 4.53
CA TRP A 447 -18.53 -26.75 4.07
C TRP A 447 -18.29 -27.75 5.22
N PRO A 448 -18.09 -29.05 4.93
CA PRO A 448 -17.77 -30.04 5.96
C PRO A 448 -16.60 -29.64 6.87
N CYS A 449 -16.86 -29.61 8.18
CA CYS A 449 -15.91 -29.23 9.23
C CYS A 449 -14.69 -30.15 9.28
N ASP A 450 -14.82 -31.41 8.89
CA ASP A 450 -13.71 -32.39 8.85
C ASP A 450 -12.55 -31.95 7.93
N SER A 451 -12.87 -31.09 6.96
CA SER A 451 -11.92 -30.55 5.98
C SER A 451 -10.98 -29.50 6.58
N VAL A 452 -11.17 -29.09 7.85
CA VAL A 452 -10.33 -28.09 8.55
C VAL A 452 -8.86 -28.52 8.69
N ARG A 453 -8.58 -29.83 8.63
CA ARG A 453 -7.22 -30.40 8.64
C ARG A 453 -6.69 -30.73 7.24
N GLY A 454 -7.49 -30.50 6.20
CA GLY A 454 -7.12 -30.74 4.81
C GLY A 454 -6.32 -29.59 4.18
N ARG A 455 -5.94 -29.75 2.91
CA ARG A 455 -5.15 -28.77 2.13
C ARG A 455 -5.78 -27.38 2.05
N ASN A 456 -7.11 -27.29 2.13
CA ASN A 456 -7.88 -26.04 2.09
C ASN A 456 -8.50 -25.69 3.45
N GLY A 457 -8.03 -26.30 4.54
CA GLY A 457 -8.65 -26.15 5.86
C GLY A 457 -8.66 -24.71 6.39
N GLN A 458 -7.75 -23.88 5.90
CA GLN A 458 -7.72 -22.43 6.13
C GLN A 458 -9.01 -21.70 5.71
N ASN A 459 -9.75 -22.23 4.72
CA ASN A 459 -10.99 -21.60 4.28
C ASN A 459 -12.10 -21.66 5.34
N LEU A 460 -12.00 -22.62 6.26
CA LEU A 460 -12.96 -22.85 7.34
C LEU A 460 -12.58 -22.15 8.64
N ARG A 461 -11.42 -21.48 8.66
CA ARG A 461 -10.90 -20.85 9.86
C ARG A 461 -11.28 -19.38 9.92
N PHE A 462 -11.90 -18.99 11.02
CA PHE A 462 -12.36 -17.64 11.31
C PHE A 462 -11.94 -17.23 12.72
N THR A 463 -11.38 -16.03 12.83
CA THR A 463 -11.14 -15.34 14.09
C THR A 463 -12.36 -14.49 14.43
N VAL A 464 -12.90 -14.63 15.65
CA VAL A 464 -13.96 -13.78 16.18
C VAL A 464 -13.35 -12.85 17.22
N ASP A 465 -13.28 -11.56 16.90
CA ASP A 465 -12.71 -10.54 17.76
C ASP A 465 -13.68 -10.18 18.92
N PRO A 466 -13.16 -9.65 20.06
CA PRO A 466 -14.00 -9.30 21.22
C PRO A 466 -15.11 -8.29 20.93
N ASP A 467 -14.99 -7.54 19.84
CA ASP A 467 -15.92 -6.53 19.39
C ASP A 467 -16.97 -7.05 18.38
N GLY A 468 -16.96 -8.36 18.15
CA GLY A 468 -17.93 -9.06 17.31
C GLY A 468 -17.54 -9.20 15.84
N THR A 469 -16.33 -8.76 15.45
CA THR A 469 -15.88 -8.90 14.06
C THR A 469 -15.45 -10.33 13.76
N VAL A 470 -16.02 -10.93 12.71
CA VAL A 470 -15.73 -12.31 12.27
C VAL A 470 -14.86 -12.23 11.02
N ARG A 471 -13.65 -12.79 11.07
CA ARG A 471 -12.59 -12.57 10.07
C ARG A 471 -12.02 -13.90 9.58
N PRO A 472 -11.99 -14.18 8.27
CA PRO A 472 -11.44 -15.43 7.77
C PRO A 472 -9.90 -15.42 7.81
N ASP A 473 -9.28 -16.56 8.11
CA ASP A 473 -7.82 -16.67 8.14
C ASP A 473 -7.18 -16.40 6.77
N ILE A 474 -7.88 -16.75 5.68
CA ILE A 474 -7.39 -16.52 4.30
C ILE A 474 -7.30 -15.03 3.93
N ALA A 475 -8.04 -14.17 4.65
CA ALA A 475 -8.14 -12.75 4.39
C ALA A 475 -8.41 -12.02 5.70
N ILE A 476 -7.46 -12.12 6.63
CA ILE A 476 -7.63 -11.65 8.02
C ILE A 476 -7.91 -10.14 8.11
N GLU A 477 -7.65 -9.35 7.07
CA GLU A 477 -7.96 -7.92 6.98
C GLU A 477 -9.38 -7.63 6.44
N THR A 478 -10.24 -8.64 6.33
CA THR A 478 -11.66 -8.50 5.98
C THR A 478 -12.56 -9.00 7.11
N ALA A 479 -13.81 -8.55 7.08
CA ALA A 479 -14.86 -8.99 7.98
C ALA A 479 -16.03 -9.57 7.19
N VAL A 480 -16.68 -10.58 7.77
CA VAL A 480 -17.99 -11.08 7.35
C VAL A 480 -19.01 -9.95 7.50
N VAL A 481 -19.67 -9.57 6.41
CA VAL A 481 -20.66 -8.49 6.38
C VAL A 481 -21.88 -8.88 5.53
N PRO A 482 -23.07 -8.34 5.80
CA PRO A 482 -24.21 -8.49 4.90
C PRO A 482 -23.91 -7.80 3.55
N ASP A 483 -24.09 -8.51 2.44
CA ASP A 483 -24.17 -7.87 1.13
C ASP A 483 -25.56 -7.20 0.99
N GLY A 484 -25.66 -6.09 0.24
CA GLY A 484 -26.91 -5.34 0.13
C GLY A 484 -28.08 -6.12 -0.50
N GLY A 485 -27.83 -7.32 -1.05
CA GLY A 485 -28.81 -8.22 -1.67
C GLY A 485 -29.30 -9.34 -0.74
N GLY A 486 -28.90 -9.33 0.54
CA GLY A 486 -29.32 -10.32 1.53
C GLY A 486 -28.35 -11.49 1.69
N GLY A 487 -27.28 -11.57 0.89
CA GLY A 487 -26.18 -12.52 1.11
C GLY A 487 -25.17 -12.01 2.13
N VAL A 488 -24.03 -12.71 2.19
CA VAL A 488 -22.92 -12.40 3.08
C VAL A 488 -21.62 -12.44 2.29
N GLU A 489 -20.82 -11.41 2.46
CA GLU A 489 -19.53 -11.24 1.79
C GLU A 489 -18.42 -10.86 2.77
N LEU A 490 -17.19 -10.79 2.28
CA LEU A 490 -16.02 -10.41 3.06
C LEU A 490 -15.52 -9.04 2.58
N ARG A 491 -15.66 -8.01 3.42
CA ARG A 491 -15.20 -6.65 3.10
C ARG A 491 -14.01 -6.22 3.93
N PRO A 492 -13.09 -5.38 3.41
CA PRO A 492 -11.97 -4.83 4.16
C PRO A 492 -12.39 -4.17 5.47
N LEU A 493 -11.62 -4.37 6.53
CA LEU A 493 -11.88 -3.78 7.85
C LEU A 493 -11.99 -2.25 7.76
N ASN A 494 -13.07 -1.70 8.28
CA ASN A 494 -13.36 -0.28 8.36
C ASN A 494 -13.86 0.16 9.76
N GLY A 495 -14.06 -0.80 10.68
CA GLY A 495 -14.54 -0.55 12.05
C GLY A 495 -16.04 -0.24 12.15
N GLY A 496 -16.77 -0.30 11.04
CA GLY A 496 -18.20 -0.03 10.93
C GLY A 496 -19.08 -1.02 11.69
N ARG A 497 -20.33 -0.64 11.94
CA ARG A 497 -21.29 -1.48 12.67
C ARG A 497 -21.72 -2.71 11.87
N GLU A 498 -21.67 -2.62 10.55
CA GLU A 498 -21.97 -3.69 9.61
C GLU A 498 -20.95 -4.83 9.68
N GLN A 499 -19.76 -4.57 10.21
CA GLN A 499 -18.69 -5.56 10.42
C GLN A 499 -18.74 -6.25 11.79
N ARG A 500 -19.76 -5.94 12.60
CA ARG A 500 -19.86 -6.40 13.98
C ARG A 500 -21.09 -7.26 14.14
N TRP A 501 -20.90 -8.43 14.73
CA TRP A 501 -21.92 -9.40 15.03
C TRP A 501 -21.99 -9.61 16.53
N ARG A 502 -23.19 -9.78 17.07
CA ARG A 502 -23.38 -10.14 18.46
C ARG A 502 -24.01 -11.51 18.59
N ALA A 503 -23.69 -12.20 19.66
CA ALA A 503 -24.48 -13.33 20.14
C ALA A 503 -25.82 -12.82 20.70
N GLY A 504 -26.87 -13.58 20.49
CA GLY A 504 -28.08 -13.51 21.30
C GLY A 504 -29.38 -13.51 20.51
N ALA A 505 -30.42 -14.00 21.16
CA ALA A 505 -31.79 -13.94 20.65
C ALA A 505 -32.28 -12.48 20.59
N ARG A 506 -33.19 -12.19 19.66
CA ARG A 506 -34.10 -11.05 19.86
C ARG A 506 -35.14 -11.40 20.90
#